data_AF-K1RVK1-F1
#
_entry.id   AF-K1RVK1-F1
#
_cell.length_a   1.000
_cell.length_b   1.000
_cell.length_c   1.000
_cell.angle_alpha   90.00
_cell.angle_beta   90.00
_cell.angle_gamma   90.00
#
_symmetry.space_group_name_H-M   'P 1'
#
loop_
_entity.id
_entity.type
_entity.pdbx_description
1 polymer ?
#
loop_
_entity_poly.entity_id
_entity_poly.type
_entity_poly.pdbx_seq_one_letter_code
_entity_poly.pdbx_strand_id
1 'polypeptide(L)'
;MPMKRLIHTAVLAAALAFALLLCGCSGAETSHKAPQRAAVESGERQFAQPSDGDFIAIFSTSLGEVRAVLYPDAAPMAVQNFVGLARSGYYD
;
A
#
# COMPACT_ATOMS: atom_id res chain seq x y z
N MET A 1 10.24 6.76 61.22
CA MET A 1 9.26 6.49 60.13
C MET A 1 9.66 6.95 58.70
N PRO A 2 10.95 7.11 58.29
CA PRO A 2 11.28 7.39 56.88
C PRO A 2 11.53 6.12 56.04
N MET A 3 12.09 5.05 56.63
CA MET A 3 12.47 3.85 55.87
C MET A 3 11.26 3.06 55.34
N LYS A 4 10.16 3.00 56.11
CA LYS A 4 8.92 2.37 55.63
C LYS A 4 8.36 3.11 54.42
N ARG A 5 8.42 4.45 54.38
CA ARG A 5 7.96 5.25 53.24
C ARG A 5 8.83 5.03 52.00
N LEU A 6 10.15 4.91 52.19
CA LEU A 6 11.10 4.60 51.11
C LEU A 6 10.88 3.22 50.48
N ILE A 7 10.55 2.22 51.31
CA ILE A 7 10.24 0.87 50.85
C ILE A 7 8.93 0.85 50.06
N HIS A 8 7.90 1.58 50.50
CA HIS A 8 6.62 1.65 49.78
C HIS A 8 6.76 2.38 48.43
N THR A 9 7.57 3.44 48.34
CA THR A 9 7.83 4.11 47.06
C THR A 9 8.63 3.24 46.10
N ALA A 10 9.60 2.46 46.61
CA ALA A 10 10.37 1.54 45.78
C ALA A 10 9.51 0.39 45.25
N VAL A 11 8.63 -0.17 46.07
CA VAL A 11 7.68 -1.22 45.69
C VAL A 11 6.65 -0.71 44.67
N LEU A 12 6.14 0.51 44.86
CA LEU A 12 5.20 1.13 43.92
C LEU A 12 5.84 1.41 42.55
N ALA A 13 7.09 1.90 42.54
CA ALA A 13 7.84 2.14 41.31
C ALA A 13 8.14 0.84 40.55
N ALA A 14 8.52 -0.23 41.27
CA ALA A 14 8.76 -1.55 40.68
C ALA A 14 7.46 -2.17 40.11
N ALA A 15 6.33 -2.02 40.81
CA ALA A 15 5.03 -2.50 40.33
C ALA A 15 4.56 -1.75 39.08
N LEU A 16 4.76 -0.42 39.02
CA LEU A 16 4.42 0.39 37.86
C LEU A 16 5.29 0.05 36.64
N ALA A 17 6.60 -0.18 36.85
CA ALA A 17 7.50 -0.64 35.80
C ALA A 17 7.13 -2.03 35.28
N PHE A 18 6.70 -2.94 36.15
CA PHE A 18 6.24 -4.28 35.78
C PHE A 18 4.91 -4.26 35.01
N ALA A 19 3.98 -3.38 35.39
CA ALA A 19 2.72 -3.16 34.66
C ALA A 19 2.94 -2.58 33.25
N LEU A 20 3.92 -1.68 33.10
CA LEU A 20 4.32 -1.14 31.79
C LEU A 20 4.98 -2.20 30.90
N LEU A 21 5.71 -3.16 31.48
CA LEU A 21 6.31 -4.29 30.76
C LEU A 21 5.28 -5.32 30.24
N LEU A 22 4.12 -5.44 30.91
CA LEU A 22 3.05 -6.35 30.50
C LEU A 22 2.10 -5.76 29.45
N CYS A 23 2.24 -4.47 29.11
CA CYS A 23 1.53 -3.82 28.02
C CYS A 23 2.31 -3.96 26.70
N GLY A 24 2.66 -5.20 26.35
CA GLY A 24 3.39 -5.57 25.14
C GLY A 24 2.56 -6.50 24.24
N CYS A 25 1.95 -5.92 23.21
CA CYS A 25 1.43 -6.47 21.96
C CYS A 25 0.92 -7.92 21.89
N SER A 26 -0.41 -8.08 21.75
CA SER A 26 -0.99 -9.15 20.92
C SER A 26 -1.70 -8.54 19.70
N GLY A 27 -0.93 -7.90 18.82
CA GLY A 27 -1.33 -7.69 17.43
C GLY A 27 -1.01 -8.97 16.66
N ALA A 28 -1.80 -10.02 16.87
CA ALA A 28 -1.76 -11.19 15.99
C ALA A 28 -2.47 -10.81 14.69
N GLU A 29 -1.79 -9.99 13.88
CA GLU A 29 -2.06 -9.91 12.46
C GLU A 29 -1.84 -11.34 11.93
N THR A 30 -2.92 -12.07 11.66
CA THR A 30 -2.86 -13.22 10.76
C THR A 30 -2.41 -12.67 9.42
N SER A 31 -1.10 -12.55 9.25
CA SER A 31 -0.43 -12.27 8.00
C SER A 31 -0.72 -13.47 7.12
N HIS A 32 -1.88 -13.47 6.46
CA HIS A 32 -2.07 -14.16 5.21
C HIS A 32 -1.04 -13.58 4.26
N LYS A 33 0.17 -14.15 4.31
CA LYS A 33 1.28 -13.77 3.46
C LYS A 33 0.77 -13.93 2.03
N ALA A 34 0.47 -12.81 1.38
CA ALA A 34 0.07 -12.81 -0.01
C ALA A 34 1.12 -13.65 -0.77
N PRO A 35 0.70 -14.52 -1.70
CA PRO A 35 1.63 -15.37 -2.43
C PRO A 35 2.74 -14.51 -3.02
N GLN A 36 3.97 -14.75 -2.56
CA GLN A 36 5.12 -13.96 -2.96
C GLN A 36 5.54 -14.40 -4.36
N ARG A 37 5.01 -13.71 -5.38
CA ARG A 37 5.42 -13.89 -6.78
C ARG A 37 6.82 -13.31 -6.94
N ALA A 38 7.70 -14.03 -7.64
CA ALA A 38 9.00 -13.49 -8.04
C ALA A 38 8.82 -12.22 -8.90
N ALA A 39 9.71 -11.25 -8.73
CA ALA A 39 9.74 -10.09 -9.61
C ALA A 39 9.98 -10.57 -11.05
N VAL A 40 9.19 -10.04 -11.99
CA VAL A 40 9.39 -10.29 -13.42
C VAL A 40 10.41 -9.26 -13.90
N GLU A 41 11.62 -9.72 -14.24
CA GLU A 41 12.64 -8.90 -14.87
C GLU A 41 12.42 -8.91 -16.39
N SER A 42 12.12 -7.75 -16.98
CA SER A 42 11.93 -7.61 -18.43
C SER A 42 12.35 -6.22 -18.89
N GLY A 43 13.06 -6.16 -20.02
CA GLY A 43 13.42 -4.91 -20.67
C GLY A 43 12.31 -4.30 -21.52
N GLU A 44 11.15 -4.98 -21.63
CA GLU A 44 10.03 -4.47 -22.40
C GLU A 44 9.42 -3.25 -21.71
N ARG A 45 9.17 -2.19 -22.47
CA ARG A 45 8.71 -0.90 -21.94
C ARG A 45 7.41 -0.95 -21.12
N GLN A 46 6.57 -1.96 -21.34
CA GLN A 46 5.35 -2.19 -20.56
C GLN A 46 5.60 -2.52 -19.07
N PHE A 47 6.82 -2.96 -18.72
CA PHE A 47 7.23 -3.21 -17.34
C PHE A 47 7.93 -2.00 -16.69
N ALA A 48 8.24 -0.96 -17.47
CA ALA A 48 8.76 0.28 -16.93
C ALA A 48 7.67 1.03 -16.15
N GLN A 49 8.09 1.78 -15.13
CA GLN A 49 7.17 2.67 -14.42
C GLN A 49 6.74 3.82 -15.33
N PRO A 50 5.49 4.30 -15.21
CA PRO A 50 5.03 5.47 -15.94
C PRO A 50 5.93 6.68 -15.68
N SER A 51 6.23 7.43 -16.73
CA SER A 51 7.01 8.67 -16.70
C SER A 51 6.12 9.90 -16.84
N ASP A 52 6.63 11.06 -16.45
CA ASP A 52 5.93 12.32 -16.66
C ASP A 52 5.71 12.58 -18.15
N GLY A 53 4.48 12.94 -18.52
CA GLY A 53 4.10 13.16 -19.91
C GLY A 53 3.62 11.91 -20.66
N ASP A 54 3.65 10.72 -20.03
CA ASP A 54 3.05 9.53 -20.62
C ASP A 54 1.55 9.72 -20.88
N PHE A 55 1.08 9.14 -21.99
CA PHE A 55 -0.33 9.20 -22.33
C PHE A 55 -1.11 8.15 -21.51
N ILE A 56 -1.71 8.59 -20.39
CA ILE A 56 -2.33 7.70 -19.42
C ILE A 56 -3.86 7.72 -19.52
N ALA A 57 -4.47 6.54 -19.53
CA ALA A 57 -5.90 6.35 -19.26
C ALA A 57 -6.12 6.04 -17.77
N ILE A 58 -7.13 6.68 -17.18
CA ILE A 58 -7.52 6.48 -15.78
C ILE A 58 -8.94 5.90 -15.77
N PHE A 59 -9.09 4.74 -15.14
CA PHE A 59 -10.36 4.04 -15.00
C PHE A 59 -10.84 4.22 -13.56
N SER A 60 -11.99 4.86 -13.38
CA SER A 60 -12.67 4.93 -12.09
C SER A 60 -13.54 3.69 -11.93
N THR A 61 -13.20 2.80 -11.00
CA THR A 61 -13.98 1.58 -10.73
C THR A 61 -14.54 1.62 -9.31
N SER A 62 -15.50 0.75 -9.00
CA SER A 62 -16.05 0.61 -7.65
C SER A 62 -15.03 0.15 -6.60
N LEU A 63 -13.86 -0.35 -7.03
CA LEU A 63 -12.76 -0.79 -6.16
C LEU A 63 -11.57 0.18 -6.17
N GLY A 64 -11.73 1.35 -6.79
CA GLY A 64 -10.69 2.37 -6.89
C GLY A 64 -10.21 2.59 -8.32
N GLU A 65 -9.10 3.31 -8.44
CA GLU A 65 -8.56 3.74 -9.73
C GLU A 65 -7.54 2.75 -10.30
N VAL A 66 -7.70 2.46 -11.59
CA VAL A 66 -6.67 1.77 -12.39
C VAL A 66 -6.08 2.78 -13.37
N ARG A 67 -4.76 2.74 -13.57
CA ARG A 67 -4.06 3.63 -14.50
C ARG A 67 -3.28 2.80 -15.51
N ALA A 68 -3.36 3.14 -16.79
CA ALA A 68 -2.65 2.44 -17.85
C ALA A 68 -1.96 3.43 -18.79
N VAL A 69 -0.68 3.22 -19.06
CA VAL A 69 0.05 3.95 -20.12
C VAL A 69 -0.40 3.40 -21.48
N LEU A 70 -0.75 4.31 -22.38
CA LEU A 70 -1.12 4.01 -23.75
C LEU A 70 0.05 4.30 -24.69
N TYR A 71 0.15 3.47 -25.72
CA TYR A 71 1.30 3.39 -26.60
C TYR A 71 0.90 3.65 -28.07
N PRO A 72 0.55 4.91 -28.43
CA PRO A 72 0.02 5.24 -29.75
C PRO A 72 1.03 5.04 -30.88
N ASP A 73 2.33 5.09 -30.58
CA ASP A 73 3.42 4.80 -31.50
C ASP A 73 3.52 3.31 -31.87
N ALA A 74 3.23 2.41 -30.92
CA ALA A 74 3.26 0.97 -31.15
C ALA A 74 1.92 0.41 -31.65
N ALA A 75 0.79 0.98 -31.22
CA ALA A 75 -0.54 0.47 -31.52
C ALA A 75 -1.54 1.61 -31.86
N PRO A 76 -1.29 2.38 -32.94
CA PRO A 76 -2.03 3.62 -33.23
C PRO A 76 -3.54 3.41 -33.37
N MET A 77 -3.96 2.41 -34.14
CA MET A 77 -5.38 2.14 -34.39
C MET A 77 -6.11 1.69 -33.12
N ALA A 78 -5.46 0.87 -32.29
CA ALA A 78 -6.06 0.38 -31.05
C ALA A 78 -6.21 1.51 -30.03
N VAL A 79 -5.18 2.35 -29.87
CA VAL A 79 -5.23 3.51 -28.97
C VAL A 79 -6.28 4.50 -29.45
N GLN A 80 -6.35 4.80 -30.75
CA GLN A 80 -7.35 5.71 -31.29
C GLN A 80 -8.78 5.21 -31.06
N ASN A 81 -9.04 3.92 -31.35
CA ASN A 81 -10.35 3.31 -31.09
C ASN A 81 -10.71 3.36 -29.60
N PHE A 82 -9.79 2.94 -28.73
CA PHE A 82 -10.00 2.94 -27.27
C PHE A 82 -10.32 4.34 -26.75
N VAL A 83 -9.52 5.35 -27.12
CA VAL A 83 -9.72 6.74 -26.69
C VAL A 83 -11.02 7.31 -27.23
N GLY A 84 -11.38 7.00 -28.47
CA GLY A 84 -12.66 7.42 -29.07
C GLY A 84 -13.86 6.89 -28.28
N LEU A 85 -13.87 5.58 -27.99
CA LEU A 85 -14.93 4.93 -27.21
C LEU A 85 -14.97 5.45 -25.77
N ALA A 86 -13.82 5.62 -25.12
CA ALA A 86 -13.75 6.16 -23.77
C ALA A 86 -14.32 7.60 -23.70
N ARG A 87 -13.93 8.47 -24.64
CA ARG A 87 -14.43 9.85 -24.69
C ARG A 87 -15.92 9.96 -25.05
N SER A 88 -16.50 8.94 -25.68
CA SER A 88 -17.94 8.90 -25.93
C SER A 88 -18.75 8.37 -24.75
N GLY A 89 -18.10 8.03 -23.63
CA GLY A 89 -18.75 7.43 -22.45
C GLY A 89 -19.19 5.98 -22.66
N TYR A 90 -18.59 5.25 -23.61
CA TYR A 90 -18.98 3.86 -23.89
C TYR A 90 -18.67 2.89 -22.74
N TYR A 91 -17.66 3.21 -21.92
CA TYR A 91 -17.20 2.37 -20.81
C TYR A 91 -17.66 2.86 -19.43
N ASP A 92 -18.53 3.87 -19.38
CA ASP A 92 -19.07 4.41 -18.14
C ASP A 92 -20.19 3.54 -17.56
#